data_AF-A0A9Q0HJB0-F1
#
_entry.id   AF-A0A9Q0HJB0-F1
#
_cell.length_a   1.000
_cell.length_b   1.000
_cell.length_c   1.000
_cell.angle_alpha   90.00
_cell.angle_beta   90.00
_cell.angle_gamma   90.00
#
_symmetry.space_group_name_H-M   'P 1'
#
loop_
_entity.id
_entity.type
_entity.pdbx_description
1 polymer ?
#
loop_
_entity_poly.entity_id
_entity_poly.type
_entity_poly.pdbx_seq_one_letter_code
_entity_poly.pdbx_strand_id
1 'polypeptide(L)' 'MVIYERPEPRSGIHRMVFVLLRQFGQRTVIDPPDMRHNFSCRNFALQYHLNITAATYFNCQRESGSGGRRFRLDN' A
#
# COMPACT_ATOMS: atom_id res chain seq x y z
N MET A 1 -8.22 -8.77 -11.26
CA MET A 1 -7.56 -8.67 -9.93
C MET A 1 -6.08 -8.41 -10.17
N VAL A 2 -5.37 -7.86 -9.19
CA VAL A 2 -3.92 -7.69 -9.25
C VAL A 2 -3.27 -8.71 -8.31
N ILE A 3 -2.23 -9.39 -8.77
CA ILE A 3 -1.48 -10.39 -7.96
C ILE A 3 -0.84 -9.67 -6.76
N TYR A 4 -0.50 -10.36 -5.68
CA TYR A 4 0.29 -9.76 -4.62
C TYR A 4 1.75 -9.52 -5.07
N GLU A 5 2.32 -8.37 -4.75
CA GLU A 5 3.75 -8.09 -4.92
C GLU A 5 4.36 -7.76 -3.56
N ARG A 6 5.52 -8.35 -3.29
CA ARG A 6 6.25 -8.11 -2.04
C ARG A 6 6.73 -6.65 -1.96
N PRO A 7 6.72 -6.01 -0.78
CA PRO A 7 7.27 -4.66 -0.61
C PRO A 7 8.78 -4.60 -0.91
N GLU A 8 9.17 -3.68 -1.81
CA GLU A 8 10.58 -3.41 -2.14
C GLU A 8 10.88 -1.90 -2.18
N PRO A 9 10.80 -1.19 -1.02
CA PRO A 9 11.09 0.24 -0.98
C PRO A 9 12.57 0.53 -1.31
N ARG A 10 12.81 1.41 -2.29
CA ARG A 10 14.17 1.79 -2.72
C ARG A 10 14.84 2.82 -1.81
N SER A 11 14.05 3.70 -1.19
CA SER A 11 14.53 4.78 -0.33
C SER A 11 13.43 5.21 0.64
N GLY A 12 13.81 5.68 1.83
CA GLY A 12 12.88 6.16 2.85
C GLY A 12 12.10 5.03 3.55
N ILE A 13 11.17 5.43 4.40
CA ILE A 13 10.27 4.53 5.13
C ILE A 13 8.89 4.65 4.51
N HIS A 14 8.36 3.56 3.99
CA HIS A 14 7.07 3.49 3.30
C HIS A 14 6.02 2.84 4.18
N ARG A 15 4.76 3.26 4.04
CA ARG A 15 3.63 2.61 4.71
C ARG A 15 3.00 1.61 3.75
N MET A 16 2.99 0.34 4.14
CA MET A 16 2.23 -0.70 3.45
C MET A 16 0.87 -0.79 4.13
N VAL A 17 -0.19 -0.40 3.42
CA VAL A 17 -1.53 -0.22 3.98
C VAL A 17 -2.45 -1.34 3.51
N PHE A 18 -3.12 -2.00 4.44
CA PHE A 18 -4.20 -2.95 4.16
C PHE A 18 -5.54 -2.28 4.48
N VAL A 19 -6.46 -2.29 3.52
CA VAL A 19 -7.82 -1.74 3.66
C VAL A 19 -8.82 -2.82 3.32
N LEU A 20 -9.77 -3.06 4.22
CA LEU A 20 -10.90 -3.95 3.98
C LEU A 20 -12.12 -3.13 3.56
N LEU A 21 -12.62 -3.42 2.36
CA LEU A 21 -13.76 -2.74 1.74
C LEU A 21 -14.97 -3.67 1.70
N ARG A 22 -16.13 -3.20 2.17
CA ARG A 22 -17.40 -3.93 2.09
C ARG A 22 -18.02 -3.73 0.71
N GLN A 23 -18.29 -4.85 0.02
CA GLN A 23 -19.09 -4.90 -1.20
C GLN A 23 -20.57 -5.08 -0.83
N PHE A 24 -21.46 -4.36 -1.50
CA PHE A 24 -22.92 -4.45 -1.26
C PHE A 24 -23.60 -5.56 -2.08
N GLY A 25 -22.89 -6.20 -3.01
CA GLY A 25 -23.41 -7.31 -3.81
C GLY A 25 -22.29 -8.06 -4.54
N GLN A 26 -22.64 -9.14 -5.25
CA GLN A 26 -21.69 -9.81 -6.13
C GLN A 26 -21.31 -8.92 -7.32
N ARG A 27 -20.08 -9.06 -7.83
CA ARG A 27 -19.57 -8.36 -9.02
C ARG A 27 -19.58 -6.82 -8.94
N THR A 28 -19.46 -6.22 -7.74
CA THR A 28 -19.39 -4.75 -7.63
C THR A 28 -18.16 -4.17 -8.32
N VAL A 29 -17.05 -4.90 -8.37
CA VAL A 29 -15.82 -4.49 -9.07
C VAL A 29 -15.76 -5.24 -10.39
N ILE A 30 -16.04 -4.54 -11.49
CA ILE A 30 -16.10 -5.11 -12.85
C ILE A 30 -14.75 -4.99 -13.54
N ASP A 31 -14.11 -3.82 -13.43
CA ASP A 31 -12.83 -3.52 -14.06
C ASP A 31 -11.76 -3.21 -13.00
N PRO A 32 -11.05 -4.24 -12.50
CA PRO A 32 -9.96 -4.03 -11.57
C PRO A 32 -8.80 -3.29 -12.27
N PRO A 33 -8.05 -2.44 -11.56
CA PRO A 33 -6.93 -1.70 -12.16
C PRO A 33 -5.86 -2.65 -12.71
N ASP A 34 -5.37 -2.37 -13.91
CA ASP A 34 -4.31 -3.15 -14.58
C ASP A 34 -2.90 -2.78 -14.10
N MET A 35 -2.74 -1.55 -13.62
CA MET A 35 -1.45 -0.99 -13.18
C MET A 35 -1.48 -0.60 -11.70
N ARG A 36 -0.38 -0.87 -11.01
CA ARG A 36 -0.21 -0.54 -9.58
C ARG A 36 0.13 0.91 -9.32
N HIS A 37 0.90 1.52 -10.22
CA HIS A 37 1.36 2.88 -10.05
C HIS A 37 0.17 3.84 -10.16
N ASN A 38 0.23 4.94 -9.41
CA ASN A 38 -0.82 5.96 -9.36
C ASN A 38 -2.21 5.44 -8.90
N PHE A 39 -2.27 4.29 -8.20
CA PHE A 39 -3.51 3.81 -7.62
C PHE A 39 -3.96 4.67 -6.42
N SER A 40 -5.25 4.97 -6.36
CA SER A 40 -5.88 5.67 -5.23
C SER A 40 -7.01 4.82 -4.64
N CYS A 41 -6.80 4.31 -3.42
CA CYS A 41 -7.81 3.53 -2.69
C CYS A 41 -9.11 4.32 -2.49
N ARG A 42 -9.01 5.64 -2.28
CA ARG A 42 -10.17 6.53 -2.13
C ARG A 42 -11.00 6.60 -3.42
N ASN A 43 -10.34 6.82 -4.56
CA ASN A 43 -11.06 6.89 -5.84
C ASN A 43 -11.67 5.54 -6.20
N PHE A 44 -10.96 4.44 -5.93
CA PHE A 44 -11.47 3.09 -6.13
C PHE A 44 -12.73 2.81 -5.29
N ALA A 45 -12.71 3.18 -4.01
CA ALA A 45 -13.87 3.01 -3.13
C ALA A 45 -15.08 3.86 -3.60
N LEU A 46 -14.83 5.10 -4.05
CA LEU A 46 -15.88 5.97 -4.60
C LEU A 46 -16.49 5.40 -5.89
N GLN A 47 -15.64 5.00 -6.84
CA GLN A 47 -16.09 4.46 -8.13
C GLN A 47 -16.98 3.23 -7.98
N TYR A 48 -16.63 2.35 -7.03
CA TYR A 48 -17.34 1.09 -6.81
C TYR A 48 -18.31 1.12 -5.63
N HIS A 49 -18.60 2.29 -5.09
CA HIS A 49 -19.54 2.49 -3.96
C HIS A 49 -19.21 1.55 -2.77
N LEU A 50 -17.92 1.44 -2.44
CA LEU A 50 -17.41 0.58 -1.38
C LEU A 50 -17.19 1.37 -0.10
N ASN A 51 -17.43 0.73 1.03
CA ASN A 51 -17.19 1.33 2.35
C ASN A 51 -16.00 0.69 3.05
N ILE A 52 -15.14 1.51 3.65
CA ILE A 52 -14.05 1.03 4.50
C ILE A 52 -14.64 0.47 5.80
N THR A 53 -14.22 -0.72 6.17
CA THR A 53 -14.66 -1.40 7.41
C THR A 53 -13.51 -1.60 8.40
N ALA A 54 -12.29 -1.83 7.90
CA ALA A 54 -11.09 -1.90 8.69
C ALA A 54 -9.90 -1.42 7.88
N ALA A 55 -8.89 -0.90 8.56
CA ALA A 55 -7.60 -0.56 7.96
C ALA A 55 -6.48 -0.77 8.98
N THR A 56 -5.33 -1.21 8.49
CA THR A 56 -4.09 -1.29 9.26
C THR A 56 -2.91 -0.99 8.36
N TYR A 57 -1.75 -0.70 8.95
CA TYR A 57 -0.53 -0.49 8.19
C TYR A 57 0.69 -0.96 8.98
N PHE A 58 1.76 -1.23 8.26
CA PHE A 58 3.09 -1.35 8.83
C PHE A 58 4.08 -0.47 8.07
N ASN A 59 5.15 -0.07 8.74
CA ASN A 59 6.26 0.64 8.13
C ASN A 59 7.23 -0.36 7.51
N CYS A 60 7.68 -0.07 6.30
CA CYS A 60 8.60 -0.90 5.52
C CYS A 60 9.74 -0.04 5.00
N GLN A 61 10.96 -0.52 5.12
CA GLN A 61 12.16 0.10 4.55
C GLN A 61 13.06 -1.00 3.98
N ARG A 62 14.09 -0.58 3.24
CA ARG A 62 15.10 -1.52 2.75
C ARG A 62 15.81 -2.18 3.95
N GLU A 63 16.20 -3.44 3.81
CA GLU A 63 16.84 -4.21 4.89
C GLU A 63 18.10 -3.53 5.44
N SER A 64 18.90 -2.91 4.56
CA SER A 64 20.07 -2.10 4.95
C SER A 64 19.74 -0.77 5.64
N GLY A 65 18.45 -0.50 5.87
CA GLY A 65 17.93 0.74 6.40
C GLY A 65 17.83 1.85 5.34
N SER A 66 17.15 2.92 5.72
CA SER A 66 16.97 4.14 4.91
C SER A 66 17.75 5.34 5.47
N GLY A 67 18.69 5.11 6.39
CA GLY A 67 19.48 6.16 7.07
C GLY A 67 20.75 6.58 6.33
N GLY A 68 21.12 7.86 6.48
CA GLY A 68 22.37 8.45 5.99
C GLY A 68 23.60 8.08 6.82
N ARG A 69 24.77 8.63 6.44
CA ARG A 69 26.11 8.31 6.98
C ARG A 69 26.08 8.02 8.48
N ARG A 70 26.49 6.80 8.87
CA ARG A 70 26.81 6.47 10.26
C ARG A 70 27.89 7.45 10.72
N PHE A 71 27.57 8.33 11.67
CA PHE A 71 28.62 9.00 12.43
C PHE A 71 29.36 7.90 13.19
N ARG A 72 30.57 7.58 12.74
CA ARG A 72 31.50 6.84 13.58
C ARG A 72 31.84 7.80 14.71
N LEU A 73 31.48 7.43 15.93
CA LEU A 73 32.12 8.01 17.10
C LEU A 73 33.53 7.45 17.08
N ASP A 74 34.46 8.21 16.51
CA ASP A 74 35.88 7.93 16.66
C ASP A 74 36.21 8.19 18.15
N ASN A 75 36.70 7.15 18.82
CA ASN A 75 37.04 7.13 20.25
C ASN A 75 38.48 7.58 20.48
#